data_AF-R0KBA4-F1
#
_entry.id   AF-R0KBA4-F1
#
_cell.length_a   1.000
_cell.length_b   1.000
_cell.length_c   1.000
_cell.angle_alpha   90.00
_cell.angle_beta   90.00
_cell.angle_gamma   90.00
#
_symmetry.space_group_name_H-M   'P 1'
#
loop_
_entity.id
_entity.type
_entity.pdbx_description
1 polymer ?
#
loop_
_entity_poly.entity_id
_entity_poly.type
_entity_poly.pdbx_seq_one_letter_code
_entity_poly.pdbx_strand_id
1 'polypeptide(L)'
;MATNWILSTPASIANHLPYNLSTLDYITFVLSEKVIICTRCCAAVPVTRLNAHLQTFHHVPFKLRRTTIARFDGIPAAQSFQDLVPRQDRSAPLSYLLPPVPRFCCPHCTEGKTINWDCMRKHAKEKHNISAPECLRDQSRYKCYLQSWTTYSPKHWVVTQDNSASQQAIPEQPYSMSEEENLLRMEDEEEEEEQRFDGESNMVALDTELEHDENTEWLRGCEWPTWFAHKPIYIIVAAAALPSARISEDLVLGLWNGFECVSLAQTERVIWKILEASRFVF
;
A
#
# COMPACT_ATOMS: atom_id res chain seq x y z
N MET A 1 -58.27 -32.76 -59.47
CA MET A 1 -57.11 -33.68 -59.54
C MET A 1 -56.37 -33.58 -58.22
N ALA A 2 -56.23 -34.72 -57.54
CA ALA A 2 -55.46 -34.93 -56.31
C ALA A 2 -53.97 -34.58 -56.53
N THR A 3 -53.16 -34.20 -55.54
CA THR A 3 -52.74 -35.04 -54.40
C THR A 3 -52.25 -34.21 -53.20
N ASN A 4 -52.69 -34.64 -52.01
CA ASN A 4 -52.01 -34.44 -50.72
C ASN A 4 -50.78 -35.35 -50.63
N TRP A 5 -49.71 -34.89 -49.99
CA TRP A 5 -48.91 -35.71 -49.07
C TRP A 5 -48.40 -34.83 -47.91
N ILE A 6 -48.84 -35.19 -46.70
CA ILE A 6 -48.32 -34.79 -45.40
C ILE A 6 -47.31 -35.86 -44.96
N LEU A 7 -46.23 -35.47 -44.27
CA LEU A 7 -45.54 -36.19 -43.18
C LEU A 7 -44.45 -35.21 -42.64
N SER A 8 -44.71 -34.47 -41.55
CA SER A 8 -44.40 -34.78 -40.13
C SER A 8 -42.96 -34.41 -39.67
N THR A 9 -42.86 -33.23 -39.01
CA THR A 9 -42.14 -32.81 -37.74
C THR A 9 -40.88 -33.52 -37.21
N PRO A 10 -40.11 -32.95 -36.23
CA PRO A 10 -40.06 -31.57 -35.66
C PRO A 10 -38.61 -31.03 -35.40
N ALA A 11 -38.55 -29.82 -34.80
CA ALA A 11 -37.46 -29.29 -33.97
C ALA A 11 -36.22 -28.68 -34.66
N SER A 12 -36.20 -27.35 -34.74
CA SER A 12 -35.17 -26.62 -33.99
C SER A 12 -35.68 -25.22 -33.67
N ILE A 13 -36.02 -25.03 -32.40
CA ILE A 13 -36.16 -23.75 -31.76
C ILE A 13 -34.75 -23.13 -31.76
N ALA A 14 -34.36 -22.46 -32.85
CA ALA A 14 -33.30 -21.47 -32.79
C ALA A 14 -33.97 -20.15 -32.38
N ASN A 15 -34.31 -20.10 -31.10
CA ASN A 15 -34.50 -18.85 -30.39
C ASN A 15 -33.32 -17.94 -30.72
N HIS A 16 -33.54 -16.94 -31.57
CA HIS A 16 -32.84 -15.67 -31.46
C HIS A 16 -33.32 -15.02 -30.17
N LEU A 17 -32.87 -15.57 -29.04
CA LEU A 17 -32.97 -14.91 -27.76
C LEU A 17 -31.95 -13.77 -27.77
N PRO A 18 -32.36 -12.57 -27.33
CA PRO A 18 -31.64 -11.32 -27.53
C PRO A 18 -30.29 -11.35 -26.83
N TYR A 19 -29.32 -10.62 -27.41
CA TYR A 19 -28.07 -10.22 -26.76
C TYR A 19 -28.35 -9.77 -25.31
N ASN A 20 -28.03 -10.65 -24.36
CA ASN A 20 -28.18 -10.41 -22.93
C ASN A 20 -27.08 -9.45 -22.47
N LEU A 21 -27.37 -8.16 -22.43
CA LEU A 21 -26.63 -7.16 -21.63
C LEU A 21 -26.53 -7.66 -20.18
N SER A 22 -25.45 -8.35 -19.81
CA SER A 22 -25.35 -8.92 -18.45
C SER A 22 -23.95 -9.33 -17.99
N THR A 23 -22.88 -9.14 -18.75
CA THR A 23 -21.53 -9.41 -18.25
C THR A 23 -20.97 -8.21 -17.49
N LEU A 24 -20.57 -8.46 -16.24
CA LEU A 24 -19.66 -7.57 -15.54
C LEU A 24 -18.28 -7.71 -16.20
N ASP A 25 -18.01 -6.89 -17.22
CA ASP A 25 -16.80 -6.98 -18.04
C ASP A 25 -15.49 -6.79 -17.27
N TYR A 26 -15.58 -6.36 -16.00
CA TYR A 26 -14.42 -6.15 -15.14
C TYR A 26 -14.17 -7.24 -14.09
N ILE A 27 -14.90 -8.36 -14.14
CA ILE A 27 -14.62 -9.53 -13.29
C ILE A 27 -14.16 -10.68 -14.17
N THR A 28 -12.91 -11.11 -13.99
CA THR A 28 -12.28 -12.17 -14.79
C THR A 28 -11.75 -13.27 -13.89
N PHE A 29 -11.95 -14.53 -14.26
CA PHE A 29 -11.32 -15.67 -13.59
C PHE A 29 -10.03 -16.06 -14.30
N VAL A 30 -8.94 -16.15 -13.54
CA VAL A 30 -7.64 -16.60 -14.02
C VAL A 30 -7.45 -18.05 -13.62
N LEU A 31 -7.59 -18.97 -14.58
CA LEU A 31 -7.60 -20.41 -14.33
C LEU A 31 -6.26 -20.93 -13.77
N SER A 32 -5.13 -20.43 -14.29
CA SER A 32 -3.80 -20.89 -13.87
C SER A 32 -3.52 -20.62 -12.40
N GLU A 33 -4.03 -19.50 -11.89
CA GLU A 33 -3.80 -19.03 -10.53
C GLU A 33 -5.01 -19.31 -9.63
N LYS A 34 -6.13 -19.79 -10.20
CA LYS A 34 -7.39 -20.06 -9.51
C LYS A 34 -7.94 -18.84 -8.74
N VAL A 35 -7.76 -17.64 -9.29
CA VAL A 35 -8.21 -16.39 -8.65
C VAL A 35 -9.20 -15.63 -9.51
N ILE A 36 -10.12 -14.94 -8.86
CA ILE A 36 -11.00 -13.97 -9.52
C ILE A 36 -10.34 -12.60 -9.40
N ILE A 37 -10.19 -11.91 -10.52
CA ILE A 37 -9.60 -10.57 -10.61
C ILE A 37 -10.69 -9.56 -10.89
N CYS A 38 -10.72 -8.50 -10.09
CA CYS A 38 -11.39 -7.27 -10.45
C CYS A 38 -10.43 -6.40 -11.25
N THR A 39 -10.69 -6.22 -12.55
CA THR A 39 -9.83 -5.43 -13.45
C THR A 39 -9.97 -3.93 -13.24
N ARG A 40 -11.02 -3.47 -12.52
CA ARG A 40 -11.13 -2.06 -12.09
C ARG A 40 -10.24 -1.73 -10.90
N CYS A 41 -10.13 -2.65 -9.94
CA CYS A 41 -9.27 -2.50 -8.78
C CYS A 41 -7.86 -3.04 -9.00
N CYS A 42 -7.63 -3.76 -10.10
CA CYS A 42 -6.41 -4.52 -10.36
C CYS A 42 -6.02 -5.40 -9.17
N ALA A 43 -7.01 -6.11 -8.60
CA ALA A 43 -6.85 -6.89 -7.38
C ALA A 43 -7.64 -8.20 -7.44
N ALA A 44 -7.11 -9.24 -6.79
CA ALA A 44 -7.78 -10.49 -6.57
C ALA A 44 -8.89 -10.36 -5.51
N VAL A 45 -10.01 -11.03 -5.75
CA VAL A 45 -11.18 -11.01 -4.88
C VAL A 45 -11.62 -12.44 -4.62
N PRO A 46 -11.50 -12.95 -3.37
CA PRO A 46 -12.00 -14.28 -3.05
C PRO A 46 -13.52 -14.38 -3.26
N VAL A 47 -14.00 -15.58 -3.59
CA VAL A 47 -15.44 -15.82 -3.87
C VAL A 47 -16.33 -15.34 -2.72
N THR A 48 -15.94 -15.63 -1.47
CA THR A 48 -16.69 -15.23 -0.28
C THR A 48 -16.79 -13.71 -0.09
N ARG A 49 -15.86 -12.93 -0.67
CA ARG A 49 -15.80 -11.47 -0.56
C ARG A 49 -16.31 -10.78 -1.83
N LEU A 50 -16.56 -11.50 -2.90
CA LEU A 50 -16.97 -10.94 -4.20
C LEU A 50 -18.27 -10.12 -4.10
N ASN A 51 -19.28 -10.62 -3.37
CA ASN A 51 -20.53 -9.89 -3.19
C ASN A 51 -20.34 -8.54 -2.50
N ALA A 52 -19.59 -8.54 -1.39
CA ALA A 52 -19.29 -7.35 -0.62
C ALA A 52 -18.45 -6.38 -1.46
N HIS A 53 -17.41 -6.88 -2.13
CA HIS A 53 -16.55 -6.08 -2.98
C HIS A 53 -17.32 -5.35 -4.09
N LEU A 54 -18.18 -6.07 -4.82
CA LEU A 54 -19.01 -5.47 -5.87
C LEU A 54 -19.98 -4.42 -5.31
N GLN A 55 -20.45 -4.58 -4.07
CA GLN A 55 -21.37 -3.64 -3.43
C GLN A 55 -20.65 -2.37 -2.95
N THR A 56 -19.52 -2.53 -2.28
CA THR A 56 -18.86 -1.43 -1.57
C THR A 56 -17.97 -0.61 -2.49
N PHE A 57 -17.17 -1.27 -3.35
CA PHE A 57 -16.20 -0.59 -4.20
C PHE A 57 -16.74 -0.20 -5.58
N HIS A 58 -17.83 -0.85 -6.02
CA HIS A 58 -18.38 -0.64 -7.36
C HIS A 58 -19.88 -0.36 -7.41
N HIS A 59 -20.54 -0.35 -6.24
CA HIS A 59 -21.98 -0.07 -6.12
C HIS A 59 -22.86 -0.85 -7.10
N VAL A 60 -22.50 -2.11 -7.38
CA VAL A 60 -23.21 -2.94 -8.35
C VAL A 60 -24.61 -3.30 -7.84
N PRO A 61 -25.66 -3.13 -8.67
CA PRO A 61 -27.01 -3.53 -8.34
C PRO A 61 -27.12 -4.99 -7.92
N PHE A 62 -27.96 -5.28 -6.92
CA PHE A 62 -28.12 -6.62 -6.34
C PHE A 62 -28.36 -7.72 -7.38
N LYS A 63 -29.22 -7.47 -8.39
CA LYS A 63 -29.53 -8.45 -9.45
C LYS A 63 -28.27 -8.85 -10.23
N LEU A 64 -27.43 -7.88 -10.61
CA LEU A 64 -26.19 -8.12 -11.35
C LEU A 64 -25.13 -8.79 -10.48
N ARG A 65 -25.04 -8.43 -9.19
CA ARG A 65 -24.17 -9.13 -8.23
C ARG A 65 -24.54 -10.60 -8.13
N ARG A 66 -25.83 -10.91 -7.92
CA ARG A 66 -26.32 -12.29 -7.80
C ARG A 66 -26.00 -13.13 -9.04
N THR A 67 -26.27 -12.59 -10.23
CA THR A 67 -25.95 -13.27 -11.50
C THR A 67 -24.45 -13.47 -11.69
N THR A 68 -23.62 -12.54 -11.20
CA THR A 68 -22.16 -12.65 -11.35
C THR A 68 -21.57 -13.67 -10.39
N ILE A 69 -22.01 -13.68 -9.13
CA ILE A 69 -21.55 -14.64 -8.12
C ILE A 69 -21.89 -16.07 -8.57
N ALA A 70 -23.09 -16.28 -9.11
CA ALA A 70 -23.53 -17.59 -9.59
C ALA A 70 -22.64 -18.17 -10.73
N ARG A 71 -21.83 -17.35 -11.42
CA ARG A 71 -20.87 -17.84 -12.43
C ARG A 71 -19.70 -18.60 -11.82
N PHE A 72 -19.43 -18.36 -10.54
CA PHE A 72 -18.31 -18.94 -9.82
C PHE A 72 -18.75 -20.10 -8.91
N ASP A 73 -20.04 -20.48 -8.94
CA ASP A 73 -20.53 -21.67 -8.28
C ASP A 73 -19.87 -22.91 -8.89
N GLY A 74 -19.18 -23.71 -8.07
CA GLY A 74 -18.47 -24.91 -8.51
C GLY A 74 -17.15 -24.66 -9.25
N ILE A 75 -16.76 -23.40 -9.48
CA ILE A 75 -15.44 -23.06 -10.01
C ILE A 75 -14.41 -23.18 -8.87
N PRO A 76 -13.24 -23.80 -9.10
CA PRO A 76 -12.21 -23.97 -8.09
C PRO A 76 -11.43 -22.66 -7.85
N ALA A 77 -12.13 -21.56 -7.59
CA ALA A 77 -11.55 -20.26 -7.29
C ALA A 77 -11.22 -20.13 -5.79
N ALA A 78 -10.24 -19.30 -5.46
CA ALA A 78 -9.88 -18.93 -4.10
C ALA A 78 -11.11 -18.48 -3.30
N GLN A 79 -11.36 -19.13 -2.17
CA GLN A 79 -12.53 -18.88 -1.34
C GLN A 79 -12.25 -17.77 -0.32
N SER A 80 -11.01 -17.70 0.19
CA SER A 80 -10.56 -16.74 1.18
C SER A 80 -9.24 -16.05 0.77
N PHE A 81 -8.84 -15.01 1.50
CA PHE A 81 -7.52 -14.39 1.34
C PHE A 81 -6.37 -15.32 1.77
N GLN A 82 -6.65 -16.36 2.56
CA GLN A 82 -5.62 -17.33 2.95
C GLN A 82 -5.20 -18.19 1.74
N ASP A 83 -6.13 -18.49 0.84
CA ASP A 83 -5.93 -19.28 -0.37
C ASP A 83 -5.09 -18.53 -1.44
N LEU A 84 -4.96 -17.21 -1.30
CA LEU A 84 -4.11 -16.38 -2.16
C LEU A 84 -2.64 -16.54 -1.75
N VAL A 85 -2.00 -17.58 -2.27
CA VAL A 85 -0.58 -17.86 -2.05
C VAL A 85 0.26 -16.96 -2.97
N PRO A 86 1.33 -16.31 -2.49
CA PRO A 86 2.27 -15.60 -3.34
C PRO A 86 2.76 -16.47 -4.49
N ARG A 87 2.99 -15.84 -5.66
CA ARG A 87 3.71 -16.53 -6.74
C ARG A 87 5.16 -16.77 -6.33
N GLN A 88 5.84 -17.60 -7.11
CA GLN A 88 7.27 -17.80 -6.95
C GLN A 88 8.01 -16.47 -7.14
N ASP A 89 8.99 -16.23 -6.27
CA ASP A 89 9.88 -15.07 -6.38
C ASP A 89 10.61 -15.08 -7.74
N ARG A 90 10.82 -13.89 -8.29
CA ARG A 90 11.39 -13.63 -9.63
C ARG A 90 10.48 -14.10 -10.78
N SER A 91 9.18 -14.16 -10.55
CA SER A 91 8.21 -14.34 -11.63
C SER A 91 7.98 -13.04 -12.40
N ALA A 92 7.55 -13.16 -13.66
CA ALA A 92 7.15 -12.01 -14.45
C ALA A 92 5.94 -11.30 -13.80
N PRO A 93 5.90 -9.95 -13.84
CA PRO A 93 4.80 -9.18 -13.27
C PRO A 93 3.48 -9.49 -13.98
N LEU A 94 2.39 -9.56 -13.21
CA LEU A 94 1.05 -9.74 -13.74
C LEU A 94 0.45 -8.37 -14.10
N SER A 95 0.16 -8.15 -15.39
CA SER A 95 -0.31 -6.86 -15.92
C SER A 95 -1.73 -6.48 -15.50
N TYR A 96 -2.53 -7.45 -15.05
CA TYR A 96 -3.90 -7.25 -14.56
C TYR A 96 -3.98 -6.99 -13.04
N LEU A 97 -2.83 -6.95 -12.35
CA LEU A 97 -2.72 -6.56 -10.95
C LEU A 97 -2.11 -5.16 -10.84
N LEU A 98 -2.11 -4.61 -9.62
CA LEU A 98 -1.38 -3.39 -9.33
C LEU A 98 0.09 -3.52 -9.74
N PRO A 99 0.70 -2.44 -10.26
CA PRO A 99 2.11 -2.44 -10.63
C PRO A 99 3.01 -2.83 -9.46
N PRO A 100 4.14 -3.51 -9.72
CA PRO A 100 5.11 -3.81 -8.69
C PRO A 100 5.64 -2.55 -8.00
N VAL A 101 5.84 -2.63 -6.69
CA VAL A 101 6.26 -1.49 -5.86
C VAL A 101 7.72 -1.66 -5.43
N PRO A 102 8.54 -0.59 -5.46
CA PRO A 102 9.91 -0.62 -4.93
C PRO A 102 9.94 -0.92 -3.42
N ARG A 103 10.70 -1.94 -3.04
CA ARG A 103 10.75 -2.54 -1.69
C ARG A 103 12.11 -3.19 -1.44
N PHE A 104 12.26 -3.87 -0.30
CA PHE A 104 13.49 -4.56 0.09
C PHE A 104 13.28 -6.06 0.29
N CYS A 105 14.16 -6.88 -0.29
CA CYS A 105 14.24 -8.31 -0.02
C CYS A 105 15.65 -8.71 0.41
N CYS A 106 15.75 -9.63 1.36
CA CYS A 106 17.02 -10.18 1.80
C CYS A 106 17.58 -11.13 0.71
N PRO A 107 18.82 -10.97 0.26
CA PRO A 107 19.43 -11.89 -0.71
C PRO A 107 19.84 -13.23 -0.08
N HIS A 108 19.84 -13.33 1.25
CA HIS A 108 20.31 -14.50 2.00
C HIS A 108 19.19 -15.42 2.49
N CYS A 109 17.92 -14.99 2.44
CA CYS A 109 16.77 -15.84 2.79
C CYS A 109 15.50 -15.44 2.04
N THR A 110 14.49 -16.32 2.08
CA THR A 110 13.20 -16.11 1.41
C THR A 110 12.19 -15.31 2.26
N GLU A 111 12.43 -15.21 3.56
CA GLU A 111 11.50 -14.61 4.55
C GLU A 111 11.69 -13.10 4.72
N GLY A 112 12.91 -12.59 4.49
CA GLY A 112 13.21 -11.17 4.63
C GLY A 112 12.61 -10.37 3.49
N LYS A 113 11.34 -10.00 3.56
CA LYS A 113 10.69 -9.06 2.63
C LYS A 113 10.05 -7.95 3.44
N THR A 114 10.41 -6.70 3.16
CA THR A 114 9.91 -5.56 3.93
C THR A 114 9.77 -4.30 3.07
N ILE A 115 8.97 -3.38 3.57
CA ILE A 115 8.76 -2.06 2.99
C ILE A 115 9.73 -1.01 3.54
N ASN A 116 10.40 -1.29 4.67
CA ASN A 116 11.29 -0.36 5.36
C ASN A 116 12.73 -0.88 5.38
N TRP A 117 13.68 -0.04 4.95
CA TRP A 117 15.11 -0.36 4.98
C TRP A 117 15.61 -0.66 6.40
N ASP A 118 15.11 0.02 7.42
CA ASP A 118 15.53 -0.20 8.81
C ASP A 118 15.13 -1.59 9.31
N CYS A 119 13.93 -2.03 8.95
CA CYS A 119 13.49 -3.39 9.20
C CYS A 119 14.36 -4.41 8.46
N MET A 120 14.83 -4.09 7.24
CA MET A 120 15.73 -4.97 6.49
C MET A 120 17.11 -5.05 7.14
N ARG A 121 17.66 -3.92 7.59
CA ARG A 121 18.94 -3.85 8.31
C ARG A 121 18.87 -4.61 9.63
N LYS A 122 17.79 -4.44 10.40
CA LYS A 122 17.53 -5.22 11.62
C LYS A 122 17.46 -6.71 11.31
N HIS A 123 16.72 -7.10 10.27
CA HIS A 123 16.66 -8.49 9.82
C HIS A 123 18.04 -9.05 9.43
N ALA A 124 18.84 -8.30 8.65
CA ALA A 124 20.17 -8.72 8.23
C ALA A 124 21.11 -8.93 9.42
N LYS A 125 21.06 -8.06 10.42
CA LYS A 125 21.79 -8.20 11.68
C LYS A 125 21.32 -9.43 12.46
N GLU A 126 20.02 -9.58 12.70
CA GLU A 126 19.48 -10.63 13.58
C GLU A 126 19.53 -12.04 12.95
N LYS A 127 19.32 -12.16 11.64
CA LYS A 127 19.20 -13.46 10.96
C LYS A 127 20.47 -13.88 10.24
N HIS A 128 21.32 -12.94 9.85
CA HIS A 128 22.50 -13.21 9.05
C HIS A 128 23.80 -12.68 9.67
N ASN A 129 23.73 -12.01 10.83
CA ASN A 129 24.87 -11.41 11.52
C ASN A 129 25.67 -10.42 10.64
N ILE A 130 24.97 -9.77 9.70
CA ILE A 130 25.56 -8.78 8.79
C ILE A 130 25.59 -7.44 9.51
N SER A 131 26.76 -6.79 9.51
CA SER A 131 26.95 -5.48 10.14
C SER A 131 26.23 -4.36 9.38
N ALA A 132 25.90 -3.26 10.06
CA ALA A 132 25.26 -2.11 9.40
C ALA A 132 26.10 -1.50 8.26
N PRO A 133 27.43 -1.33 8.39
CA PRO A 133 28.27 -0.82 7.30
C PRO A 133 28.28 -1.75 6.08
N GLU A 134 28.35 -3.06 6.32
CA GLU A 134 28.30 -4.07 5.26
C GLU A 134 26.95 -4.07 4.54
N CYS A 135 25.85 -3.96 5.29
CA CYS A 135 24.50 -3.89 4.75
C CYS A 135 24.27 -2.62 3.89
N LEU A 136 24.85 -1.49 4.29
CA LEU A 136 24.77 -0.23 3.55
C LEU A 136 25.55 -0.26 2.23
N ARG A 137 26.78 -0.81 2.24
CA ARG A 137 27.58 -1.00 1.01
C ARG A 137 26.83 -1.82 -0.04
N ASP A 138 26.08 -2.82 0.41
CA ASP A 138 25.33 -3.73 -0.46
C ASP A 138 23.83 -3.36 -0.60
N GLN A 139 23.39 -2.16 -0.19
CA GLN A 139 21.96 -1.78 -0.17
C GLN A 139 21.26 -2.02 -1.52
N SER A 140 21.97 -1.81 -2.64
CA SER A 140 21.44 -2.05 -3.99
C SER A 140 21.00 -3.50 -4.22
N ARG A 141 21.67 -4.48 -3.60
CA ARG A 141 21.33 -5.91 -3.68
C ARG A 141 20.05 -6.28 -2.94
N TYR A 142 19.64 -5.45 -1.98
CA TYR A 142 18.40 -5.63 -1.24
C TYR A 142 17.21 -4.97 -1.95
N LYS A 143 17.44 -4.00 -2.83
CA LYS A 143 16.37 -3.34 -3.57
C LYS A 143 15.70 -4.34 -4.52
N CYS A 144 14.38 -4.39 -4.46
CA CYS A 144 13.58 -5.28 -5.30
C CYS A 144 12.22 -4.64 -5.61
N TYR A 145 11.46 -5.30 -6.48
CA TYR A 145 10.08 -4.96 -6.75
C TYR A 145 9.19 -6.08 -6.25
N LEU A 146 8.19 -5.72 -5.44
CA LEU A 146 7.21 -6.66 -4.90
C LEU A 146 5.86 -6.45 -5.59
N GLN A 147 5.20 -7.55 -5.93
CA GLN A 147 3.80 -7.56 -6.36
C GLN A 147 2.98 -8.42 -5.39
N SER A 148 1.70 -8.09 -5.26
CA SER A 148 0.76 -8.79 -4.40
C SER A 148 -0.58 -8.99 -5.10
N TRP A 149 -1.37 -9.93 -4.58
CA TRP A 149 -2.73 -10.17 -5.08
C TRP A 149 -3.70 -9.04 -4.76
N THR A 150 -3.48 -8.29 -3.69
CA THR A 150 -4.35 -7.19 -3.25
C THR A 150 -3.52 -6.05 -2.68
N THR A 151 -4.07 -4.84 -2.67
CA THR A 151 -3.40 -3.61 -2.19
C THR A 151 -2.81 -3.74 -0.79
N TYR A 152 -3.46 -4.51 0.09
CA TYR A 152 -3.10 -4.62 1.52
C TYR A 152 -2.67 -6.04 1.92
N SER A 153 -2.37 -6.89 0.94
CA SER A 153 -1.92 -8.25 1.24
C SER A 153 -0.55 -8.20 1.91
N PRO A 154 -0.34 -8.79 3.09
CA PRO A 154 1.01 -8.94 3.64
C PRO A 154 1.85 -9.94 2.82
N LYS A 155 1.17 -10.76 2.01
CA LYS A 155 1.74 -11.78 1.13
C LYS A 155 2.14 -11.15 -0.20
N HIS A 156 3.45 -11.06 -0.43
CA HIS A 156 4.06 -10.50 -1.64
C HIS A 156 5.07 -11.49 -2.24
N TRP A 157 5.36 -11.33 -3.52
CA TRP A 157 6.47 -12.01 -4.21
C TRP A 157 7.34 -11.02 -4.96
N VAL A 158 8.62 -11.36 -5.12
CA VAL A 158 9.57 -10.57 -5.92
C VAL A 158 9.25 -10.76 -7.40
N VAL A 159 9.27 -9.69 -8.18
CA VAL A 159 9.13 -9.76 -9.63
C VAL A 159 10.42 -9.39 -10.36
N THR A 160 10.62 -9.93 -11.55
CA THR A 160 11.70 -9.51 -12.45
C THR A 160 11.33 -8.19 -13.11
N GLN A 161 12.23 -7.20 -13.04
CA GLN A 161 12.14 -6.02 -13.89
C GLN A 161 12.67 -6.41 -15.27
N ASP A 162 11.83 -6.33 -16.30
CA ASP A 162 12.31 -6.36 -17.66
C ASP A 162 13.12 -5.06 -17.87
N ASN A 163 14.44 -5.15 -17.81
CA ASN A 163 15.38 -4.02 -18.00
C ASN A 163 15.37 -3.44 -19.43
N SER A 164 14.34 -3.71 -20.23
CA SER A 164 14.23 -3.28 -21.63
C SER A 164 13.58 -1.89 -21.81
N ALA A 165 13.27 -1.16 -20.73
CA ALA A 165 12.80 0.22 -20.82
C ALA A 165 13.64 1.17 -19.95
N SER A 166 14.58 1.84 -20.62
CA SER A 166 15.12 3.17 -20.26
C SER A 166 16.15 3.26 -19.11
N GLN A 167 17.37 2.78 -19.37
CA GLN A 167 18.56 3.47 -18.87
C GLN A 167 18.83 4.69 -19.76
N GLN A 168 18.28 5.86 -19.39
CA GLN A 168 18.90 7.12 -19.80
C GLN A 168 19.93 7.46 -18.73
N ALA A 169 21.18 7.11 -19.04
CA ALA A 169 22.35 7.54 -18.29
C ALA A 169 22.43 9.07 -18.34
N ILE A 170 22.42 9.70 -17.16
CA ILE A 170 22.85 11.09 -16.99
C ILE A 170 24.36 11.03 -16.71
N PRO A 171 25.21 11.79 -17.43
CA PRO A 171 26.66 11.74 -17.23
C PRO A 171 27.06 12.29 -15.86
N GLU A 172 27.81 11.50 -15.10
CA GLU A 172 28.48 11.94 -13.88
C GLU A 172 29.60 12.93 -14.22
N GLN A 173 29.60 14.09 -13.54
CA GLN A 173 30.77 14.97 -13.48
C GLN A 173 31.59 14.64 -12.21
N PRO A 174 32.93 14.62 -12.29
CA PRO A 174 33.79 14.27 -11.18
C PRO A 174 34.02 15.48 -10.27
N TYR A 175 33.65 15.37 -8.98
CA TYR A 175 34.22 16.22 -7.94
C TYR A 175 35.00 15.31 -6.99
N SER A 176 36.33 15.39 -7.07
CA SER A 176 37.26 14.63 -6.25
C SER A 176 37.43 15.35 -4.91
N MET A 177 36.89 14.75 -3.86
CA MET A 177 37.36 14.91 -2.49
C MET A 177 37.84 13.53 -2.02
N SER A 178 39.00 13.46 -1.37
CA SER A 178 39.63 12.18 -1.00
C SER A 178 38.77 11.42 0.01
N GLU A 179 38.60 10.11 -0.21
CA GLU A 179 37.80 9.21 0.64
C GLU A 179 38.16 9.27 2.13
N GLU A 180 39.43 9.55 2.46
CA GLU A 180 39.89 9.71 3.85
C GLU A 180 39.29 10.94 4.54
N GLU A 181 39.05 12.04 3.82
CA GLU A 181 38.48 13.27 4.40
C GLU A 181 36.97 13.12 4.66
N ASN A 182 36.28 12.33 3.84
CA ASN A 182 34.87 11.98 4.05
C ASN A 182 34.68 10.98 5.20
N LEU A 183 35.63 10.06 5.40
CA LEU A 183 35.61 9.11 6.53
C LEU A 183 35.84 9.82 7.86
N LEU A 184 36.84 10.71 7.94
CA LEU A 184 37.14 11.46 9.16
C LEU A 184 36.00 12.40 9.56
N ARG A 185 35.34 13.05 8.59
CA ARG A 185 34.18 13.92 8.86
C ARG A 185 32.95 13.14 9.35
N MET A 186 32.85 11.86 9.00
CA MET A 186 31.74 11.00 9.40
C MET A 186 31.97 10.38 10.78
N GLU A 187 33.22 10.04 11.12
CA GLU A 187 33.61 9.60 12.47
C GLU A 187 33.39 10.71 13.51
N ASP A 188 33.72 11.97 13.19
CA ASP A 188 33.43 13.13 14.05
C ASP A 188 31.91 13.35 14.24
N GLU A 189 31.09 13.13 13.20
CA GLU A 189 29.62 13.24 13.29
C GLU A 189 29.01 12.08 14.12
N GLU A 190 29.62 10.89 14.13
CA GLU A 190 29.15 9.69 14.87
C GLU A 190 29.49 9.77 16.38
N GLU A 191 30.69 10.28 16.73
CA GLU A 191 31.06 10.53 18.13
C GLU A 191 30.21 11.63 18.79
N GLU A 192 29.77 12.64 18.02
CA GLU A 192 28.86 13.69 18.50
C GLU A 192 27.41 13.20 18.70
N GLU A 193 26.96 12.14 18.00
CA GLU A 193 25.67 11.50 18.27
C GLU A 193 25.72 10.54 19.46
N GLU A 194 26.80 9.78 19.63
CA GLU A 194 26.99 8.91 20.80
C GLU A 194 27.10 9.73 22.10
N GLN A 195 27.77 10.88 22.09
CA GLN A 195 27.82 11.79 23.25
C GLN A 195 26.47 12.45 23.57
N ARG A 196 25.63 12.70 22.56
CA ARG A 196 24.25 13.16 22.79
C ARG A 196 23.38 12.07 23.41
N PHE A 197 23.58 10.81 23.00
CA PHE A 197 22.85 9.67 23.53
C PHE A 197 23.13 9.39 25.02
N ASP A 198 24.38 9.56 25.47
CA ASP A 198 24.75 9.37 26.88
C ASP A 198 24.43 10.59 27.79
N GLY A 199 24.35 11.80 27.21
CA GLY A 199 24.07 13.04 27.95
C GLY A 199 22.58 13.30 28.27
N GLU A 200 21.65 12.69 27.53
CA GLU A 200 20.21 12.95 27.65
C GLU A 200 19.45 12.04 28.63
N SER A 201 20.17 11.23 29.43
CA SER A 201 19.54 10.33 30.41
C SER A 201 18.89 11.04 31.63
N ASN A 202 18.81 12.37 31.68
CA ASN A 202 18.34 13.06 32.88
C ASN A 202 17.43 14.29 32.70
N MET A 203 16.69 14.41 31.59
CA MET A 203 15.55 15.32 31.54
C MET A 203 14.34 14.61 30.95
N VAL A 204 13.34 14.41 31.81
CA VAL A 204 12.04 13.80 31.49
C VAL A 204 11.41 14.54 30.31
N ALA A 205 11.61 14.03 29.10
CA ALA A 205 10.88 14.43 27.91
C ALA A 205 9.92 13.29 27.55
N LEU A 206 8.64 13.61 27.62
CA LEU A 206 7.52 12.82 27.12
C LEU A 206 7.57 12.79 25.57
N ASP A 207 8.63 12.23 25.02
CA ASP A 207 8.70 11.78 23.63
C ASP A 207 9.11 10.30 23.69
N THR A 208 8.21 9.51 24.29
CA THR A 208 8.16 8.09 23.94
C THR A 208 7.81 8.07 22.46
N GLU A 209 8.80 7.76 21.62
CA GLU A 209 8.62 7.40 20.22
C GLU A 209 7.37 6.53 20.11
N LEU A 210 6.27 7.13 19.65
CA LEU A 210 5.13 6.37 19.19
C LEU A 210 5.63 5.66 17.94
N GLU A 211 6.06 4.40 18.13
CA GLU A 211 6.13 3.42 17.05
C GLU A 211 4.90 3.66 16.17
N HIS A 212 5.12 4.02 14.91
CA HIS A 212 4.06 4.24 13.92
C HIS A 212 3.37 2.90 13.66
N ASP A 213 2.51 2.47 14.60
CA ASP A 213 1.67 1.31 14.46
C ASP A 213 0.43 1.70 13.67
N GLU A 214 0.63 1.97 12.38
CA GLU A 214 -0.44 1.98 11.38
C GLU A 214 -1.13 0.60 11.25
N ASN A 215 -0.67 -0.41 12.00
CA ASN A 215 -1.05 -1.82 11.92
C ASN A 215 -1.93 -2.31 13.08
N THR A 216 -2.37 -1.45 13.98
CA THR A 216 -3.29 -1.88 15.02
C THR A 216 -4.63 -2.29 14.39
N GLU A 217 -5.21 -3.41 14.83
CA GLU A 217 -6.43 -3.97 14.22
C GLU A 217 -7.62 -2.99 14.22
N TRP A 218 -7.68 -2.08 15.20
CA TRP A 218 -8.71 -1.04 15.26
C TRP A 218 -8.57 -0.01 14.14
N LEU A 219 -7.35 0.44 13.80
CA LEU A 219 -7.10 1.33 12.67
C LEU A 219 -7.50 0.66 11.35
N ARG A 220 -7.15 -0.62 11.17
CA ARG A 220 -7.56 -1.42 10.00
C ARG A 220 -9.07 -1.57 9.89
N GLY A 221 -9.77 -1.79 11.00
CA GLY A 221 -11.23 -1.93 11.05
C GLY A 221 -11.98 -0.67 10.62
N CYS A 222 -11.38 0.51 10.82
CA CYS A 222 -11.98 1.79 10.45
C CYS A 222 -11.69 2.23 9.00
N GLU A 223 -10.96 1.42 8.21
CA GLU A 223 -10.55 1.74 6.85
C GLU A 223 -9.88 3.12 6.72
N TRP A 224 -9.13 3.54 7.75
CA TRP A 224 -8.55 4.89 7.85
C TRP A 224 -7.75 5.33 6.61
N PRO A 225 -6.98 4.47 5.88
CA PRO A 225 -6.24 4.92 4.70
C PRO A 225 -7.19 5.34 3.58
N THR A 226 -8.36 4.69 3.46
CA THR A 226 -9.40 5.04 2.48
C THR A 226 -10.06 6.39 2.80
N TRP A 227 -10.30 6.68 4.08
CA TRP A 227 -10.87 7.96 4.52
C TRP A 227 -9.95 9.15 4.21
N PHE A 228 -8.64 8.90 4.25
CA PHE A 228 -7.61 9.91 4.14
C PHE A 228 -6.92 9.98 2.76
N ALA A 229 -7.13 9.01 1.86
CA ALA A 229 -6.46 8.90 0.56
C ALA A 229 -6.48 10.17 -0.32
N HIS A 230 -7.49 11.03 -0.15
CA HIS A 230 -7.66 12.28 -0.91
C HIS A 230 -7.82 13.50 0.01
N LYS A 231 -7.35 13.38 1.24
CA LYS A 231 -7.38 14.45 2.24
C LYS A 231 -5.99 15.07 2.36
N PRO A 232 -5.89 16.33 2.83
CA PRO A 232 -4.61 17.02 2.91
C PRO A 232 -3.90 16.57 4.18
N ILE A 233 -3.21 15.43 4.12
CA ILE A 233 -2.58 14.83 5.29
C ILE A 233 -1.65 15.81 5.99
N TYR A 234 -0.89 16.60 5.23
CA TYR A 234 -0.03 17.65 5.77
C TYR A 234 -0.78 18.72 6.56
N ILE A 235 -2.00 19.13 6.15
CA ILE A 235 -2.81 20.10 6.91
C ILE A 235 -3.35 19.46 8.18
N ILE A 236 -3.78 18.19 8.11
CA ILE A 236 -4.29 17.45 9.26
C ILE A 236 -3.18 17.28 10.31
N VAL A 237 -1.97 16.91 9.86
CA VAL A 237 -0.79 16.80 10.72
C VAL A 237 -0.41 18.16 11.30
N ALA A 238 -0.36 19.21 10.48
CA ALA A 238 -0.06 20.56 10.96
C ALA A 238 -1.09 21.06 12.00
N ALA A 239 -2.38 20.75 11.79
CA ALA A 239 -3.46 21.11 12.71
C ALA A 239 -3.52 20.22 13.97
N ALA A 240 -2.84 19.07 13.98
CA ALA A 240 -2.75 18.19 15.13
C ALA A 240 -1.67 18.63 16.14
N ALA A 241 -0.79 19.55 15.74
CA ALA A 241 0.18 20.15 16.65
C ALA A 241 -0.54 20.87 17.80
N LEU A 242 -0.03 20.70 19.03
CA LEU A 242 -0.61 21.39 20.18
C LEU A 242 -0.41 22.90 20.05
N PRO A 243 -1.44 23.71 20.32
CA PRO A 243 -1.31 25.17 20.30
C PRO A 243 -0.31 25.60 21.38
N SER A 244 0.53 26.60 21.07
CA SER A 244 1.49 27.15 22.03
C SER A 244 1.06 28.54 22.53
N ALA A 245 1.20 28.77 23.83
CA ALA A 245 0.89 30.04 24.49
C ALA A 245 1.69 31.24 23.95
N ARG A 246 2.82 30.96 23.29
CA ARG A 246 3.82 31.95 22.88
C ARG A 246 3.65 32.42 21.43
N ILE A 247 2.67 31.91 20.70
CA ILE A 247 2.49 32.24 19.28
C ILE A 247 1.77 33.59 19.16
N SER A 248 2.49 34.60 18.67
CA SER A 248 1.94 35.92 18.32
C SER A 248 1.52 36.04 16.86
N GLU A 249 1.93 35.09 16.03
CA GLU A 249 1.72 35.08 14.58
C GLU A 249 0.68 34.03 14.18
N ASP A 250 0.08 34.20 13.01
CA ASP A 250 -0.89 33.23 12.52
C ASP A 250 -0.19 31.94 12.06
N LEU A 251 -0.75 30.78 12.42
CA LEU A 251 -0.19 29.48 12.10
C LEU A 251 -0.60 29.06 10.68
N VAL A 252 0.36 29.02 9.77
CA VAL A 252 0.14 28.52 8.40
C VAL A 252 0.10 26.99 8.43
N LEU A 253 -1.06 26.41 8.14
CA LEU A 253 -1.30 24.97 8.16
C LEU A 253 -0.97 24.29 6.81
N GLY A 254 -0.88 25.07 5.74
CA GLY A 254 -0.58 24.61 4.38
C GLY A 254 -1.65 25.01 3.36
N LEU A 255 -1.53 24.52 2.12
CA LEU A 255 -2.43 24.87 1.02
C LEU A 255 -3.58 23.87 0.87
N TRP A 256 -4.84 24.30 0.89
CA TRP A 256 -6.00 23.47 0.57
C TRP A 256 -6.67 23.94 -0.71
N ASN A 257 -6.75 23.08 -1.73
CA ASN A 257 -7.31 23.43 -3.05
C ASN A 257 -6.74 24.73 -3.65
N GLY A 258 -5.46 25.02 -3.38
CA GLY A 258 -4.79 26.24 -3.85
C GLY A 258 -4.99 27.49 -2.99
N PHE A 259 -5.73 27.39 -1.87
CA PHE A 259 -5.88 28.47 -0.89
C PHE A 259 -5.05 28.19 0.36
N GLU A 260 -4.40 29.21 0.90
CA GLU A 260 -3.65 29.08 2.15
C GLU A 260 -4.61 28.90 3.33
N CYS A 261 -4.46 27.79 4.04
CA CYS A 261 -5.15 27.55 5.30
C CYS A 261 -4.29 28.07 6.44
N VAL A 262 -4.85 29.02 7.17
CA VAL A 262 -4.19 29.69 8.28
C VAL A 262 -5.09 29.61 9.52
N SER A 263 -4.52 29.21 10.65
CA SER A 263 -5.18 29.35 11.95
C SER A 263 -4.70 30.63 12.62
N LEU A 264 -5.65 31.51 12.95
CA LEU A 264 -5.31 32.81 13.50
C LEU A 264 -4.71 32.69 14.91
N ALA A 265 -3.72 33.52 15.22
CA ALA A 265 -3.07 33.56 16.53
C ALA A 265 -4.06 33.75 17.69
N GLN A 266 -5.16 34.47 17.44
CA GLN A 266 -6.23 34.65 18.43
C GLN A 266 -6.99 33.35 18.69
N THR A 267 -7.26 32.57 17.64
CA THR A 267 -7.94 31.28 17.73
C THR A 267 -7.07 30.26 18.47
N GLU A 268 -5.79 30.15 18.10
CA GLU A 268 -4.81 29.27 18.76
C GLU A 268 -4.69 29.58 20.26
N ARG A 269 -4.69 30.87 20.63
CA ARG A 269 -4.70 31.30 22.06
C ARG A 269 -5.95 30.87 22.81
N VAL A 270 -7.12 30.86 22.17
CA VAL A 270 -8.36 30.38 22.78
C VAL A 270 -8.31 28.87 22.97
N ILE A 271 -7.87 28.13 21.96
CA ILE A 271 -7.71 26.66 22.04
C ILE A 271 -6.71 26.31 23.14
N TRP A 272 -5.58 27.01 23.23
CA TRP A 272 -4.61 26.83 24.30
C TRP A 272 -5.22 27.03 25.69
N LYS A 273 -5.99 28.11 25.90
CA LYS A 273 -6.66 28.35 27.19
C LYS A 273 -7.65 27.26 27.56
N ILE A 274 -8.36 26.70 26.58
CA ILE A 274 -9.30 25.59 26.80
C ILE A 274 -8.53 24.33 27.21
N LEU A 275 -7.44 24.01 26.49
CA LEU A 275 -6.59 22.87 26.83
C LEU A 275 -5.97 23.03 28.23
N GLU A 276 -5.46 24.21 28.55
CA GLU A 276 -4.89 24.50 29.87
C GLU A 276 -5.94 24.35 30.97
N ALA A 277 -7.15 24.90 30.79
CA ALA A 277 -8.25 24.73 31.73
C ALA A 277 -8.65 23.25 31.91
N SER A 278 -8.61 22.45 30.85
CA SER A 278 -8.95 21.03 30.91
C SER A 278 -7.93 20.19 31.68
N ARG A 279 -6.66 20.64 31.78
CA ARG A 279 -5.62 19.97 32.59
C ARG A 279 -5.84 20.08 34.09
N PHE A 280 -6.70 20.99 34.55
CA PHE A 280 -7.04 21.16 35.97
C PHE A 280 -8.34 20.45 36.38
N VAL A 281 -9.04 19.83 35.43
CA VAL A 281 -10.36 19.20 35.65
C VAL A 281 -10.26 17.65 35.69
N PHE A 282 -9.11 17.10 35.36
CA PHE A 282 -8.76 15.67 35.47
C PHE A 282 -7.49 15.50 36.28
#